data_AF-A0AAN9VEX1-F1
#
_entry.id   AF-A0AAN9VEX1-F1
#
_cell.length_a   1.000
_cell.length_b   1.000
_cell.length_c   1.000
_cell.angle_alpha   90.00
_cell.angle_beta   90.00
_cell.angle_gamma   90.00
#
_symmetry.space_group_name_H-M   'P 1'
#
loop_
_entity.id
_entity.type
_entity.pdbx_description
1 polymer ?
#
loop_
_entity_poly.entity_id
_entity_poly.type
_entity_poly.pdbx_seq_one_letter_code
_entity_poly.pdbx_strand_id
1 'polypeptide(L)'
;MKRCGRQFIMSVSQDNTMVFYDSAEEDQQQDEDVYDDKEIPTNEEEEEEEEEIETCNIAAYVATKEYVNSQLEHARQLSAQDANIALQQELHQLKAKLQSASDIQSRCLRQWTVNDAFNADLYRISNTASPQDEKDVANKAYVDRNIKIIKTHLEKIPILRCSKLGNVNVMKKRLVNVAPPIRKEEGATKAYVDEKIKKQIAKLRV
;
A
#
# COMPACT_ATOMS: atom_id res chain seq x y z
N MET A 1 -82.50 0.74 1.39
CA MET A 1 -81.25 1.31 1.98
C MET A 1 -80.04 0.65 1.34
N LYS A 2 -79.49 1.22 0.27
CA LYS A 2 -78.19 0.80 -0.31
C LYS A 2 -77.14 1.80 0.19
N ARG A 3 -76.12 1.31 0.88
CA ARG A 3 -74.95 2.11 1.25
C ARG A 3 -74.08 2.27 -0.01
N CYS A 4 -73.83 3.49 -0.44
CA CYS A 4 -72.85 3.78 -1.48
C CYS A 4 -71.49 4.03 -0.80
N GLY A 5 -70.54 3.11 -0.98
CA GLY A 5 -69.17 3.27 -0.50
C GLY A 5 -68.30 3.79 -1.63
N ARG A 6 -67.72 4.98 -1.48
CA ARG A 6 -66.63 5.46 -2.36
C ARG A 6 -65.38 4.63 -2.05
N GLN A 7 -64.90 3.86 -3.02
CA GLN A 7 -63.58 3.24 -2.97
C GLN A 7 -62.58 4.10 -3.74
N PHE A 8 -61.56 4.60 -3.06
CA PHE A 8 -60.38 5.19 -3.68
C PHE A 8 -59.40 4.07 -4.01
N ILE A 9 -58.98 3.95 -5.27
CA ILE A 9 -57.94 3.01 -5.68
C ILE A 9 -56.64 3.79 -5.82
N MET A 10 -55.67 3.47 -4.96
CA MET A 10 -54.31 4.03 -5.02
C MET A 10 -53.43 3.12 -5.89
N SER A 11 -52.78 3.68 -6.91
CA SER A 11 -51.70 3.01 -7.63
C SER A 11 -50.47 3.93 -7.69
N VAL A 12 -49.30 3.35 -7.45
CA VAL A 12 -48.01 4.06 -7.44
C VAL A 12 -47.28 3.75 -8.75
N SER A 13 -46.94 4.82 -9.49
CA SER A 13 -46.16 4.72 -10.73
C SER A 13 -44.66 4.56 -10.46
N GLN A 14 -43.90 4.03 -11.41
CA GLN A 14 -42.47 3.71 -11.28
C GLN A 14 -41.56 4.94 -11.06
N ASP A 15 -42.08 6.14 -11.30
CA ASP A 15 -41.46 7.45 -11.10
C ASP A 15 -41.93 8.15 -9.81
N ASN A 16 -42.62 7.44 -8.92
CA ASN A 16 -43.04 7.90 -7.58
C ASN A 16 -43.99 9.11 -7.58
N THR A 17 -44.67 9.37 -8.70
CA THR A 17 -45.72 10.38 -8.82
C THR A 17 -47.08 9.77 -8.43
N MET A 18 -47.81 10.42 -7.50
CA MET A 18 -49.18 10.03 -7.14
C MET A 18 -50.18 10.71 -8.10
N VAL A 19 -51.04 9.91 -8.72
CA VAL A 19 -52.10 10.39 -9.63
C VAL A 19 -53.45 9.92 -9.10
N PHE A 20 -54.38 10.86 -8.88
CA PHE A 20 -55.75 10.57 -8.45
C PHE A 20 -56.67 10.50 -9.67
N TYR A 21 -57.42 9.41 -9.80
CA TYR A 21 -58.48 9.28 -10.81
C TYR A 21 -59.84 9.33 -10.12
N ASP A 22 -60.66 10.32 -10.44
CA ASP A 22 -62.08 10.33 -10.09
C ASP A 22 -62.85 9.54 -11.16
N SER A 23 -63.49 8.44 -10.74
CA SER A 23 -64.43 7.71 -11.59
C SER A 23 -65.84 8.19 -11.22
N ALA A 24 -66.38 9.10 -12.01
CA ALA A 24 -67.76 9.54 -11.90
C ALA A 24 -68.64 8.62 -12.76
N GLU A 25 -69.41 7.74 -12.11
CA GLU A 25 -70.59 7.11 -12.71
C GLU A 25 -71.76 8.11 -12.60
N GLU A 26 -72.16 8.68 -13.73
CA GLU A 26 -73.44 9.37 -13.89
C GLU A 26 -74.51 8.32 -14.21
N ASP A 27 -75.53 8.20 -13.36
CA ASP A 27 -76.84 7.68 -13.77
C ASP A 27 -77.99 8.28 -12.92
N GLN A 28 -78.82 9.06 -13.65
CA GLN A 28 -80.29 9.10 -13.65
C GLN A 28 -81.11 9.54 -12.41
N GLN A 29 -81.71 10.74 -12.56
CA GLN A 29 -83.16 11.00 -12.72
C GLN A 29 -84.18 10.78 -11.57
N GLN A 30 -85.15 11.70 -11.56
CA GLN A 30 -86.50 11.72 -10.92
C GLN A 30 -86.54 12.10 -9.43
N ASP A 31 -87.55 12.79 -8.90
CA ASP A 31 -88.71 13.54 -9.41
C ASP A 31 -89.16 14.45 -8.24
N GLU A 32 -90.08 15.36 -8.55
CA GLU A 32 -90.83 16.32 -7.75
C GLU A 32 -91.09 15.97 -6.27
N ASP A 33 -91.04 16.99 -5.39
CA ASP A 33 -92.12 17.22 -4.42
C ASP A 33 -92.14 18.65 -3.89
N VAL A 34 -93.38 19.14 -3.81
CA VAL A 34 -93.89 20.40 -3.27
C VAL A 34 -93.40 20.66 -1.85
N TYR A 35 -92.90 21.87 -1.57
CA TYR A 35 -92.80 22.37 -0.20
C TYR A 35 -93.59 23.65 0.02
N ASP A 36 -94.45 23.49 1.02
CA ASP A 36 -95.38 24.39 1.69
C ASP A 36 -94.70 25.66 2.22
N ASP A 37 -95.36 26.81 2.03
CA ASP A 37 -95.00 28.09 2.64
C ASP A 37 -95.00 27.92 4.18
N LYS A 38 -93.81 27.81 4.77
CA LYS A 38 -93.60 27.97 6.20
C LYS A 38 -92.93 29.29 6.48
N GLU A 39 -93.55 29.99 7.41
CA GLU A 39 -93.18 31.29 7.98
C GLU A 39 -91.67 31.41 8.23
N ILE A 40 -91.09 32.50 7.72
CA ILE A 40 -89.70 32.91 7.95
C ILE A 40 -89.56 33.29 9.43
N PRO A 41 -88.74 32.57 10.23
CA PRO A 41 -88.39 32.99 11.58
C PRO A 41 -87.47 34.21 11.52
N THR A 42 -87.61 35.10 12.50
CA THR A 42 -86.88 36.36 12.61
C THR A 42 -85.40 36.16 12.95
N ASN A 43 -84.53 36.31 11.93
CA ASN A 43 -83.15 36.85 11.83
C ASN A 43 -82.17 37.04 13.02
N GLU A 44 -82.42 36.61 14.27
CA GLU A 44 -81.46 36.83 15.37
C GLU A 44 -80.74 35.57 15.86
N GLU A 45 -81.20 34.35 15.52
CA GLU A 45 -80.53 33.10 15.90
C GLU A 45 -79.58 32.55 14.80
N GLU A 46 -79.68 33.02 13.56
CA GLU A 46 -78.80 32.59 12.45
C GLU A 46 -77.41 33.25 12.48
N GLU A 47 -77.26 34.46 13.04
CA GLU A 47 -75.97 35.16 13.12
C GLU A 47 -75.00 34.55 14.18
N GLU A 48 -75.50 33.96 15.26
CA GLU A 48 -74.64 33.29 16.28
C GLU A 48 -74.13 31.92 15.81
N GLU A 49 -74.92 31.17 15.01
CA GLU A 49 -74.47 29.89 14.43
C GLU A 49 -73.43 30.10 13.31
N GLU A 50 -73.52 31.18 12.53
CA GLU A 50 -72.54 31.51 11.48
C GLU A 50 -71.14 31.86 12.06
N GLU A 51 -71.05 32.58 13.18
CA GLU A 51 -69.77 32.88 13.85
C GLU A 51 -69.12 31.63 14.49
N GLU A 52 -69.91 30.72 15.08
CA GLU A 52 -69.39 29.43 15.58
C GLU A 52 -68.88 28.53 14.44
N ILE A 53 -69.56 28.53 13.29
CA ILE A 53 -69.13 27.78 12.09
C ILE A 53 -67.84 28.35 11.51
N GLU A 54 -67.68 29.68 11.45
CA GLU A 54 -66.44 30.32 10.97
C GLU A 54 -65.26 30.03 11.91
N THR A 55 -65.45 30.12 13.23
CA THR A 55 -64.38 29.84 14.20
C THR A 55 -63.97 28.37 14.21
N CYS A 56 -64.91 27.44 14.04
CA CYS A 56 -64.65 26.00 13.93
C CYS A 56 -63.90 25.66 12.62
N ASN A 57 -64.24 26.33 11.51
CA ASN A 57 -63.54 26.19 10.23
C ASN A 57 -62.10 26.74 10.29
N ILE A 58 -61.88 27.86 10.97
CA ILE A 58 -60.53 28.41 11.19
C ILE A 58 -59.70 27.46 12.06
N ALA A 59 -60.26 26.93 13.14
CA ALA A 59 -59.57 25.97 14.01
C ALA A 59 -59.18 24.68 13.26
N ALA A 60 -60.08 24.14 12.43
CA ALA A 60 -59.79 22.99 11.58
C ALA A 60 -58.69 23.30 10.54
N TYR A 61 -58.71 24.49 9.94
CA TYR A 61 -57.68 24.92 9.00
C TYR A 61 -56.30 25.09 9.66
N VAL A 62 -56.25 25.66 10.86
CA VAL A 62 -55.00 25.82 11.62
C VAL A 62 -54.43 24.45 12.00
N ALA A 63 -55.26 23.55 12.54
CA ALA A 63 -54.83 22.20 12.92
C ALA A 63 -54.30 21.38 11.72
N THR A 64 -54.95 21.49 10.56
CA THR A 64 -54.49 20.81 9.33
C THR A 64 -53.20 21.41 8.80
N LYS A 65 -53.02 22.74 8.86
CA LYS A 65 -51.77 23.41 8.48
C LYS A 65 -50.60 23.02 9.38
N GLU A 66 -50.81 22.94 10.69
CA GLU A 66 -49.81 22.48 11.66
C GLU A 66 -49.42 21.02 11.40
N TYR A 67 -50.40 20.15 11.12
CA TYR A 67 -50.16 18.77 10.76
C TYR A 67 -49.32 18.63 9.48
N VAL A 68 -49.66 19.37 8.41
CA VAL A 68 -48.90 19.35 7.15
C VAL A 68 -47.47 19.86 7.35
N ASN A 69 -47.27 20.94 8.13
CA ASN A 69 -45.94 21.45 8.44
C ASN A 69 -45.11 20.44 9.23
N SER A 70 -45.70 19.75 10.20
CA SER A 70 -45.05 18.68 10.96
C SER A 70 -44.59 17.52 10.05
N GLN A 71 -45.45 17.08 9.13
CA GLN A 71 -45.09 16.04 8.15
C GLN A 71 -43.97 16.49 7.20
N LEU A 72 -43.98 17.76 6.79
CA LEU A 72 -42.93 18.33 5.95
C LEU A 72 -41.57 18.40 6.68
N GLU A 73 -41.55 18.76 7.97
CA GLU A 73 -40.34 18.75 8.78
C GLU A 73 -39.79 17.34 8.99
N HIS A 74 -40.67 16.37 9.26
CA HIS A 74 -40.27 14.97 9.37
C HIS A 74 -39.65 14.44 8.05
N ALA A 75 -40.26 14.76 6.90
CA ALA A 75 -39.73 14.38 5.59
C ALA A 75 -38.34 15.00 5.31
N ARG A 76 -38.12 16.25 5.72
CA ARG A 76 -36.80 16.92 5.62
C ARG A 76 -35.74 16.23 6.50
N GLN A 77 -36.10 15.84 7.72
CA GLN A 77 -35.19 15.13 8.62
C GLN A 77 -34.81 13.75 8.07
N LEU A 78 -35.78 13.01 7.54
CA LEU A 78 -35.53 11.70 6.93
C LEU A 78 -34.58 11.82 5.73
N SER A 79 -34.84 12.79 4.84
CA SER A 79 -33.98 13.11 3.71
C SER A 79 -32.54 13.47 4.13
N ALA A 80 -32.39 14.27 5.19
CA ALA A 80 -31.07 14.62 5.72
C ALA A 80 -30.35 13.40 6.34
N GLN A 81 -31.09 12.50 6.98
CA GLN A 81 -30.55 11.27 7.54
C GLN A 81 -30.05 10.32 6.46
N ASP A 82 -30.80 10.15 5.37
CA ASP A 82 -30.40 9.31 4.23
C ASP A 82 -29.12 9.83 3.56
N ALA A 83 -29.01 11.15 3.39
CA ALA A 83 -27.79 11.78 2.86
C ALA A 83 -26.57 11.55 3.77
N ASN A 84 -26.74 11.63 5.09
CA ASN A 84 -25.68 11.35 6.05
C ASN A 84 -25.22 9.88 6.00
N ILE A 85 -26.16 8.94 5.84
CA ILE A 85 -25.85 7.51 5.70
C ILE A 85 -25.04 7.24 4.43
N ALA A 86 -25.46 7.81 3.29
CA ALA A 86 -24.74 7.66 2.03
C ALA A 86 -23.31 8.19 2.12
N LEU A 87 -23.12 9.37 2.72
CA LEU A 87 -21.81 9.98 2.89
C LEU A 87 -20.90 9.14 3.82
N GLN A 88 -21.45 8.56 4.89
CA GLN A 88 -20.71 7.65 5.76
C GLN A 88 -20.26 6.37 5.05
N GLN A 89 -21.09 5.83 4.15
CA GLN A 89 -20.74 4.66 3.35
C GLN A 89 -19.58 4.95 2.39
N GLU A 90 -19.60 6.09 1.70
CA GLU A 90 -18.49 6.51 0.83
C GLU A 90 -17.19 6.69 1.62
N LEU A 91 -17.27 7.32 2.79
CA LEU A 91 -16.12 7.52 3.67
C LEU A 91 -15.54 6.17 4.11
N HIS A 92 -16.37 5.18 4.43
CA HIS A 92 -15.94 3.83 4.74
C HIS A 92 -15.24 3.15 3.55
N GLN A 93 -15.79 3.29 2.34
CA GLN A 93 -15.17 2.76 1.13
C GLN A 93 -13.82 3.40 0.83
N LEU A 94 -13.71 4.73 0.99
CA LEU A 94 -12.46 5.47 0.79
C LEU A 94 -11.39 5.05 1.81
N LYS A 95 -11.76 4.86 3.08
CA LYS A 95 -10.85 4.34 4.11
C LYS A 95 -10.33 2.94 3.76
N ALA A 96 -11.20 2.05 3.29
CA ALA A 96 -10.80 0.71 2.85
C ALA A 96 -9.83 0.74 1.66
N LYS A 97 -10.08 1.62 0.68
CA LYS A 97 -9.17 1.83 -0.47
C LYS A 97 -7.82 2.42 -0.04
N LEU A 98 -7.80 3.35 0.91
CA LEU A 98 -6.55 3.91 1.43
C LEU A 98 -5.73 2.86 2.19
N GLN A 99 -6.40 2.05 3.00
CA GLN A 99 -5.74 0.97 3.73
C GLN A 99 -5.13 -0.06 2.78
N SER A 100 -5.86 -0.50 1.76
CA SER A 100 -5.34 -1.44 0.78
C SER A 100 -4.18 -0.85 -0.04
N ALA A 101 -4.21 0.44 -0.39
CA ALA A 101 -3.10 1.12 -1.05
C ALA A 101 -1.85 1.18 -0.16
N SER A 102 -2.01 1.47 1.14
CA SER A 102 -0.93 1.45 2.13
C SER A 102 -0.34 0.04 2.32
N ASP A 103 -1.19 -0.99 2.34
CA ASP A 103 -0.76 -2.38 2.42
C ASP A 103 0.02 -2.79 1.16
N ILE A 104 -0.42 -2.35 -0.03
CA ILE A 104 0.29 -2.55 -1.30
C ILE A 104 1.65 -1.84 -1.28
N GLN A 105 1.73 -0.60 -0.81
CA GLN A 105 2.99 0.15 -0.69
C GLN A 105 3.95 -0.55 0.28
N SER A 106 3.43 -1.05 1.40
CA SER A 106 4.20 -1.82 2.38
C SER A 106 4.67 -3.16 1.83
N ARG A 107 3.91 -3.82 0.96
CA ARG A 107 4.32 -5.04 0.25
C ARG A 107 5.35 -4.75 -0.85
N CYS A 108 5.24 -3.62 -1.54
CA CYS A 108 6.15 -3.22 -2.61
C CYS A 108 7.53 -2.81 -2.08
N LEU A 109 7.57 -2.23 -0.87
CA LEU A 109 8.82 -1.81 -0.21
C LEU A 109 9.49 -2.90 0.64
N ARG A 110 8.91 -4.09 0.75
CA ARG A 110 9.51 -5.19 1.52
C ARG A 110 10.37 -6.06 0.60
N GLN A 111 11.67 -5.80 0.68
CA GLN A 111 12.71 -6.81 0.82
C GLN A 111 12.35 -8.18 0.22
N TRP A 112 12.88 -8.45 -0.98
CA TRP A 112 12.92 -9.78 -1.53
C TRP A 112 13.74 -10.66 -0.60
N THR A 113 13.06 -11.28 0.35
CA THR A 113 13.67 -12.27 1.23
C THR A 113 13.61 -13.56 0.45
N VAL A 114 14.73 -13.93 -0.17
CA VAL A 114 14.86 -15.25 -0.77
C VAL A 114 15.06 -16.20 0.41
N ASN A 115 13.99 -16.91 0.78
CA ASN A 115 14.01 -17.83 1.93
C ASN A 115 14.82 -19.12 1.63
N ASP A 116 15.12 -19.36 0.35
CA ASP A 116 15.89 -20.48 -0.17
C ASP A 116 17.06 -20.00 -1.03
N ALA A 117 17.85 -20.93 -1.58
CA ALA A 117 18.93 -20.59 -2.50
C ALA A 117 18.42 -19.88 -3.76
N PHE A 118 19.02 -18.74 -4.10
CA PHE A 118 18.78 -18.06 -5.37
C PHE A 118 19.66 -18.68 -6.47
N ASN A 119 19.04 -19.28 -7.49
CA ASN A 119 19.74 -19.74 -8.69
C ASN A 119 19.49 -18.74 -9.84
N ALA A 120 20.56 -18.15 -10.37
CA ALA A 120 20.51 -17.24 -11.52
C ALA A 120 20.71 -17.97 -12.87
N ASP A 121 20.80 -19.30 -12.87
CA ASP A 121 21.22 -20.12 -14.01
C ASP A 121 22.50 -19.57 -14.65
N LEU A 122 22.45 -19.21 -15.94
CA LEU A 122 23.57 -18.63 -16.68
C LEU A 122 23.43 -17.11 -16.85
N TYR A 123 22.53 -16.47 -16.09
CA TYR A 123 22.33 -15.04 -16.14
C TYR A 123 23.32 -14.30 -15.23
N ARG A 124 23.61 -13.06 -15.62
CA ARG A 124 24.49 -12.17 -14.86
C ARG A 124 23.67 -11.39 -13.84
N ILE A 125 24.13 -11.38 -12.60
CA ILE A 125 23.64 -10.44 -11.58
C ILE A 125 24.42 -9.12 -11.77
N SER A 126 23.74 -8.10 -12.29
CA SER A 126 24.32 -6.78 -12.56
C SER A 126 24.07 -5.80 -11.41
N ASN A 127 24.76 -4.65 -11.44
CA ASN A 127 24.59 -3.55 -10.48
C ASN A 127 24.84 -3.91 -9.00
N THR A 128 25.74 -4.87 -8.75
CA THR A 128 26.16 -5.23 -7.39
C THR A 128 27.27 -4.28 -6.90
N ALA A 129 27.08 -3.72 -5.70
CA ALA A 129 28.08 -2.89 -5.04
C ALA A 129 29.31 -3.72 -4.63
N SER A 130 30.40 -3.05 -4.25
CA SER A 130 31.53 -3.74 -3.62
C SER A 130 31.15 -4.24 -2.23
N PRO A 131 31.48 -5.50 -1.89
CA PRO A 131 31.13 -6.07 -0.59
C PRO A 131 31.80 -5.28 0.55
N GLN A 132 31.07 -5.07 1.63
CA GLN A 132 31.55 -4.49 2.89
C GLN A 132 31.59 -5.53 4.01
N ASP A 133 30.67 -6.51 3.97
CA ASP A 133 30.56 -7.57 4.96
C ASP A 133 30.81 -8.97 4.35
N GLU A 134 31.08 -9.93 5.22
CA GLU A 134 31.38 -11.32 4.85
C GLU A 134 30.23 -12.07 4.17
N LYS A 135 28.99 -11.57 4.30
CA LYS A 135 27.79 -12.16 3.67
C LYS A 135 27.40 -11.50 2.36
N ASP A 136 28.15 -10.47 1.93
CA ASP A 136 27.84 -9.75 0.70
C ASP A 136 28.25 -10.55 -0.55
N VAL A 137 27.51 -10.34 -1.63
CA VAL A 137 27.91 -10.82 -2.96
C VAL A 137 29.17 -10.08 -3.42
N ALA A 138 30.22 -10.83 -3.71
CA ALA A 138 31.44 -10.28 -4.31
C ALA A 138 31.27 -10.07 -5.82
N ASN A 139 31.44 -8.83 -6.28
CA ASN A 139 31.46 -8.52 -7.71
C ASN A 139 32.84 -8.77 -8.34
N LYS A 140 32.89 -8.91 -9.67
CA LYS A 140 34.14 -9.23 -10.40
C LYS A 140 35.24 -8.19 -10.16
N ALA A 141 34.89 -6.91 -10.13
CA ALA A 141 35.86 -5.83 -9.96
C ALA A 141 36.57 -5.89 -8.58
N TYR A 142 35.84 -6.26 -7.53
CA TYR A 142 36.40 -6.49 -6.20
C TYR A 142 37.40 -7.66 -6.21
N VAL A 143 37.02 -8.80 -6.80
CA VAL A 143 37.89 -9.99 -6.86
C VAL A 143 39.16 -9.70 -7.68
N ASP A 144 39.03 -9.08 -8.86
CA ASP A 144 40.17 -8.75 -9.72
C ASP A 144 41.17 -7.81 -9.03
N ARG A 145 40.67 -6.84 -8.25
CA ARG A 145 41.51 -5.91 -7.47
C ARG A 145 42.33 -6.66 -6.42
N ASN A 146 41.70 -7.56 -5.66
CA ASN A 146 42.37 -8.37 -4.65
C ASN A 146 43.42 -9.31 -5.27
N ILE A 147 43.10 -9.95 -6.39
CA ILE A 147 44.05 -10.78 -7.14
C ILE A 147 45.25 -9.93 -7.60
N LYS A 148 45.01 -8.71 -8.10
CA LYS A 148 46.10 -7.80 -8.51
C LYS A 148 47.00 -7.45 -7.33
N ILE A 149 46.43 -7.16 -6.16
CA ILE A 149 47.21 -6.88 -4.94
C ILE A 149 48.09 -8.08 -4.58
N ILE A 150 47.53 -9.30 -4.57
CA ILE A 150 48.28 -10.52 -4.28
C ILE A 150 49.42 -10.70 -5.28
N LYS A 151 49.15 -10.57 -6.58
CA LYS A 151 50.19 -10.66 -7.64
C LYS A 151 51.32 -9.67 -7.41
N THR A 152 51.00 -8.40 -7.12
CA THR A 152 52.05 -7.40 -6.84
C THR A 152 52.89 -7.73 -5.60
N HIS A 153 52.30 -8.35 -4.58
CA HIS A 153 53.04 -8.78 -3.40
C HIS A 153 53.95 -9.97 -3.72
N LEU A 154 53.45 -10.95 -4.48
CA LEU A 154 54.24 -12.08 -4.94
C LEU A 154 55.42 -11.63 -5.83
N GLU A 155 55.20 -10.67 -6.73
CA GLU A 155 56.26 -10.09 -7.57
C GLU A 155 57.35 -9.34 -6.79
N LYS A 156 57.02 -8.85 -5.58
CA LYS A 156 57.95 -8.20 -4.67
C LYS A 156 58.75 -9.18 -3.81
N ILE A 157 58.36 -10.46 -3.73
CA ILE A 157 59.12 -11.48 -3.01
C ILE A 157 60.26 -11.96 -3.92
N PRO A 158 61.54 -11.61 -3.63
CA PRO A 158 62.65 -11.85 -4.56
C PRO A 158 62.92 -13.35 -4.81
N ILE A 159 62.57 -14.21 -3.85
CA ILE A 159 62.85 -15.65 -3.87
C ILE A 159 61.84 -16.41 -4.76
N LEU A 160 60.62 -15.88 -4.92
CA LEU A 160 59.56 -16.52 -5.72
C LEU A 160 59.64 -16.20 -7.22
N ARG A 161 60.56 -15.31 -7.63
CA ARG A 161 60.84 -15.01 -9.05
C ARG A 161 61.62 -16.12 -9.78
N CYS A 162 61.98 -17.21 -9.10
CA CYS A 162 62.90 -18.20 -9.63
C CYS A 162 62.19 -19.45 -10.18
N SER A 163 61.55 -19.33 -11.34
CA SER A 163 61.42 -20.46 -12.27
C SER A 163 62.66 -20.61 -13.17
N LYS A 164 63.67 -19.75 -13.01
CA LYS A 164 65.03 -19.88 -13.55
C LYS A 164 66.03 -19.42 -12.49
N LEU A 165 66.65 -20.37 -11.79
CA LEU A 165 67.72 -20.12 -10.82
C LEU A 165 68.97 -19.61 -11.57
N GLY A 166 69.13 -18.28 -11.60
CA GLY A 166 70.40 -17.61 -11.89
C GLY A 166 71.08 -17.15 -10.61
N ASN A 167 72.00 -16.18 -10.73
CA ASN A 167 72.69 -15.60 -9.57
C ASN A 167 71.70 -14.86 -8.64
N VAL A 168 71.76 -15.14 -7.34
CA VAL A 168 70.93 -14.49 -6.31
C VAL A 168 71.76 -13.43 -5.57
N ASN A 169 71.33 -12.17 -5.61
CA ASN A 169 71.92 -11.09 -4.84
C ASN A 169 71.16 -10.91 -3.51
N VAL A 170 71.80 -11.25 -2.39
CA VAL A 170 71.24 -11.08 -1.04
C VAL A 170 71.44 -9.68 -0.45
N MET A 171 71.93 -8.72 -1.26
CA MET A 171 72.28 -7.36 -0.86
C MET A 171 73.24 -7.37 0.35
N LYS A 172 73.12 -6.40 1.28
CA LYS A 172 73.92 -6.35 2.52
C LYS A 172 73.40 -7.29 3.62
N LYS A 173 72.80 -8.43 3.26
CA LYS A 173 72.30 -9.43 4.21
C LYS A 173 73.25 -10.63 4.25
N ARG A 174 73.17 -11.40 5.34
CA ARG A 174 73.98 -12.61 5.55
C ARG A 174 73.19 -13.83 5.12
N LEU A 175 73.87 -14.75 4.44
CA LEU A 175 73.39 -16.12 4.30
C LEU A 175 73.83 -16.92 5.53
N VAL A 176 72.89 -17.48 6.27
CA VAL A 176 73.15 -18.25 7.50
C VAL A 176 72.83 -19.72 7.27
N ASN A 177 73.36 -20.60 8.13
CA ASN A 177 73.15 -22.06 8.08
C ASN A 177 73.55 -22.71 6.75
N VAL A 178 74.59 -22.19 6.11
CA VAL A 178 75.17 -22.79 4.90
C VAL A 178 76.07 -23.96 5.30
N ALA A 179 75.76 -25.14 4.78
CA ALA A 179 76.58 -26.34 4.99
C ALA A 179 77.93 -26.24 4.24
N PRO A 180 78.96 -27.00 4.65
CA PRO A 180 80.18 -27.13 3.85
C PRO A 180 79.86 -27.63 2.44
N PRO A 181 80.51 -27.11 1.39
CA PRO A 181 80.24 -27.52 0.02
C PRO A 181 80.73 -28.95 -0.22
N ILE A 182 79.89 -29.74 -0.92
CA ILE A 182 80.18 -31.10 -1.37
C ILE A 182 80.61 -31.07 -2.85
N ARG A 183 79.95 -30.23 -3.65
CA ARG A 183 80.24 -30.05 -5.09
C ARG A 183 80.99 -28.76 -5.34
N LYS A 184 81.71 -28.69 -6.47
CA LYS A 184 82.55 -27.53 -6.81
C LYS A 184 81.74 -26.28 -7.18
N GLU A 185 80.49 -26.45 -7.54
CA GLU A 185 79.56 -25.38 -7.92
C GLU A 185 78.83 -24.76 -6.71
N GLU A 186 78.99 -25.34 -5.51
CA GLU A 186 78.31 -24.87 -4.31
C GLU A 186 79.03 -23.68 -3.66
N GLY A 187 78.26 -22.78 -3.05
CA GLY A 187 78.80 -21.69 -2.25
C GLY A 187 79.49 -22.22 -1.00
N ALA A 188 80.68 -21.70 -0.70
CA ALA A 188 81.45 -22.08 0.48
C ALA A 188 81.34 -21.03 1.60
N THR A 189 81.31 -21.49 2.86
CA THR A 189 81.50 -20.58 4.00
C THR A 189 82.96 -20.12 4.06
N LYS A 190 83.20 -18.92 4.61
CA LYS A 190 84.57 -18.41 4.82
C LYS A 190 85.41 -19.40 5.65
N ALA A 191 84.82 -19.97 6.71
CA ALA A 191 85.49 -20.95 7.55
C ALA A 191 86.00 -22.16 6.76
N TYR A 192 85.16 -22.72 5.88
CA TYR A 192 85.56 -23.84 5.01
C TYR A 192 86.74 -23.48 4.10
N VAL A 193 86.70 -22.31 3.45
CA VAL A 193 87.78 -21.85 2.55
C VAL A 193 89.08 -21.63 3.32
N ASP A 194 89.02 -20.94 4.46
CA ASP A 194 90.19 -20.67 5.31
C ASP A 194 90.90 -21.97 5.75
N GLU A 195 90.13 -23.00 6.12
CA GLU A 195 90.69 -24.31 6.50
C GLU A 195 91.39 -25.02 5.34
N LYS A 196 90.80 -24.98 4.13
CA LYS A 196 91.42 -25.59 2.94
C LYS A 196 92.72 -24.87 2.57
N ILE A 197 92.75 -23.54 2.63
CA ILE A 197 93.96 -22.75 2.39
C ILE A 197 95.04 -23.09 3.42
N LYS A 198 94.71 -23.13 4.71
CA LYS A 198 95.65 -23.52 5.77
C LYS A 198 96.27 -24.89 5.50
N LYS A 199 95.46 -25.88 5.13
CA LYS A 199 95.94 -27.23 4.78
C LYS A 199 96.86 -27.20 3.56
N GLN A 200 96.56 -26.37 2.55
CA GLN A 200 97.39 -26.26 1.36
C GLN A 200 98.74 -25.58 1.65
N ILE A 201 98.74 -24.51 2.46
CA ILE A 201 99.97 -23.84 2.89
C ILE A 201 100.86 -24.80 3.69
N ALA A 202 100.27 -25.61 4.59
CA ALA A 202 101.02 -26.59 5.36
C ALA A 202 101.74 -27.61 4.46
N LYS A 203 101.09 -28.07 3.38
CA LYS A 203 101.70 -28.99 2.41
C LYS A 203 102.86 -28.37 1.62
N LEU A 204 102.86 -27.06 1.42
CA LEU A 204 103.92 -26.34 0.68
C LEU A 204 105.13 -25.97 1.55
N ARG A 205 105.02 -26.13 2.87
CA ARG A 205 106.09 -25.88 3.84
C ARG A 205 106.83 -27.15 4.26
N VAL A 206 106.57 -28.27 3.57
CA VAL A 206 107.27 -29.55 3.67
C VAL A 206 108.11 -29.70 2.41
#